data_AF-A0A3C2D839-F1
#
_entry.id   AF-A0A3C2D839-F1
#
_cell.length_a   1.000
_cell.length_b   1.000
_cell.length_c   1.000
_cell.angle_alpha   90.00
_cell.angle_beta   90.00
_cell.angle_gamma   90.00
#
_symmetry.space_group_name_H-M   'P 1'
#
loop_
_entity.id
_entity.type
_entity.pdbx_description
1 polymer ?
#
loop_
_entity_poly.entity_id
_entity_poly.type
_entity_poly.pdbx_seq_one_letter_code
_entity_poly.pdbx_strand_id
1 'polypeptide(L)' 'MQLTDYEYNAIAKLGRAIHDGKWSNAGLVELIKLEGDYLNLKTIPRYAKSVGKSYPGVVKAREITHLFDVKWIIDND' A
#
# COMPACT_ATOMS: atom_id res chain seq x y z
N MET A 1 6.65 5.10 11.11
CA MET A 1 7.89 4.47 10.61
C MET A 1 8.64 5.51 9.78
N GLN A 2 9.97 5.57 9.85
CA GLN A 2 10.77 6.43 8.97
C GLN A 2 11.43 5.57 7.89
N LEU A 3 11.53 6.12 6.68
CA LEU A 3 12.21 5.48 5.56
C LEU A 3 13.72 5.45 5.81
N THR A 4 14.37 4.39 5.36
CA THR A 4 15.83 4.34 5.23
C THR A 4 16.33 5.28 4.14
N ASP A 5 17.61 5.64 4.18
CA ASP A 5 18.24 6.47 3.15
C ASP A 5 18.13 5.83 1.76
N TYR A 6 18.22 4.50 1.69
CA TYR A 6 18.06 3.77 0.44
C TYR A 6 16.65 3.95 -0.13
N GLU A 7 15.61 3.70 0.67
CA GLU A 7 14.20 3.82 0.25
C GLU A 7 13.88 5.24 -0.19
N TYR A 8 14.32 6.24 0.58
CA TYR A 8 14.12 7.64 0.24
C TYR A 8 14.75 7.98 -1.12
N ASN A 9 16.01 7.61 -1.33
CA ASN A 9 16.72 7.89 -2.57
C ASN A 9 16.12 7.14 -3.78
N ALA A 10 15.66 5.90 -3.57
CA ALA A 10 15.00 5.10 -4.60
C ALA A 10 13.67 5.73 -5.03
N ILE A 11 12.81 6.10 -4.08
CA ILE A 11 11.53 6.79 -4.34
C ILE A 11 11.78 8.13 -5.04
N ALA A 12 12.75 8.92 -4.59
CA ALA A 12 13.07 10.20 -5.22
C ALA A 12 13.54 10.04 -6.67
N LYS A 13 14.36 9.02 -6.96
CA LYS A 13 14.81 8.72 -8.32
C LYS A 13 13.65 8.25 -9.20
N LEU A 14 12.77 7.39 -8.68
CA LEU A 14 11.57 6.93 -9.38
C LEU A 14 10.66 8.11 -9.70
N GLY A 15 10.36 8.98 -8.72
CA GLY A 15 9.53 10.17 -8.92
C GLY A 15 10.04 11.07 -10.04
N ARG A 16 11.36 11.33 -10.10
CA ARG A 16 11.96 12.05 -11.24
C ARG A 16 11.72 11.34 -12.57
N ALA A 17 11.93 10.03 -12.63
CA ALA A 17 11.71 9.27 -13.86
C ALA A 17 10.24 9.32 -14.33
N ILE A 18 9.28 9.33 -13.40
CA ILE A 18 7.85 9.47 -13.71
C ILE A 18 7.58 10.88 -14.29
N HIS A 19 8.09 11.94 -13.66
CA HIS A 19 7.91 13.31 -14.14
C HIS A 19 8.61 13.60 -15.48
N ASP A 20 9.72 12.92 -15.76
CA ASP A 20 10.43 12.98 -17.05
C ASP A 20 9.68 12.24 -18.19
N GLY A 21 8.52 11.63 -17.90
CA GLY A 21 7.74 10.89 -18.90
C GLY A 21 8.32 9.53 -19.26
N LYS A 22 9.23 8.97 -18.44
CA LYS A 22 9.85 7.64 -18.68
C LYS A 22 8.92 6.49 -18.32
N TRP A 23 7.76 6.78 -17.74
CA TRP A 23 6.74 5.80 -17.36
C TRP A 23 5.44 6.09 -18.07
N SER A 24 4.82 5.05 -18.62
CA SER A 24 3.47 5.12 -19.13
C SER A 24 2.47 4.97 -17.99
N ASN A 25 1.25 5.48 -18.17
CA ASN A 25 0.16 5.29 -17.22
C ASN A 25 -0.10 3.81 -16.93
N ALA A 26 0.00 2.94 -17.93
CA ALA A 26 -0.14 1.49 -17.76
C ALA A 26 0.95 0.92 -16.84
N GLY A 27 2.21 1.34 -17.03
CA GLY A 27 3.31 0.92 -16.15
C GLY A 27 3.12 1.36 -14.70
N LEU A 28 2.60 2.58 -14.48
CA LEU A 28 2.29 3.08 -13.13
C LEU A 28 1.16 2.27 -12.46
N VAL A 29 0.15 1.86 -13.23
CA VAL A 29 -0.91 0.99 -12.72
C VAL A 29 -0.36 -0.37 -12.31
N GLU A 30 0.55 -0.97 -13.09
CA GLU A 30 1.18 -2.23 -12.72
C GLU A 30 2.11 -2.11 -11.50
N LEU A 31 2.80 -0.97 -11.35
CA LEU A 31 3.59 -0.69 -10.15
C LEU A 31 2.70 -0.68 -8.89
N ILE A 32 1.56 0.01 -8.93
CA ILE A 32 0.60 0.03 -7.81
C ILE A 32 0.10 -1.38 -7.48
N LYS A 33 -0.19 -2.21 -8.50
CA LYS A 33 -0.61 -3.59 -8.29
C LYS A 33 0.49 -4.43 -7.63
N LEU A 34 1.73 -4.31 -8.11
CA LEU A 34 2.87 -5.02 -7.56
C LEU A 34 3.06 -4.70 -6.07
N GLU A 35 3.04 -3.42 -5.71
CA GLU A 35 3.14 -2.96 -4.32
C GLU A 35 1.95 -3.45 -3.49
N GLY A 36 0.73 -3.33 -4.03
CA GLY A 36 -0.49 -3.77 -3.36
C GLY A 36 -0.54 -5.27 -3.08
N ASP A 37 -0.07 -6.08 -4.04
CA ASP A 37 0.03 -7.52 -3.92
C ASP A 37 1.10 -7.92 -2.89
N TYR A 38 2.28 -7.30 -2.92
CA TYR A 38 3.35 -7.56 -1.96
C TYR A 38 2.95 -7.21 -0.52
N LEU A 39 2.30 -6.06 -0.33
CA LEU A 39 1.76 -5.62 0.96
C LEU A 39 0.52 -6.40 1.40
N ASN A 40 -0.01 -7.28 0.53
CA ASN A 40 -1.27 -7.99 0.71
C ASN A 40 -2.41 -7.05 1.16
N LEU A 41 -2.54 -5.91 0.48
CA LEU A 41 -3.47 -4.86 0.88
C LEU A 41 -4.91 -5.37 0.91
N LYS A 42 -5.54 -5.26 2.07
CA LYS A 42 -6.93 -5.62 2.29
C LYS A 42 -7.69 -4.44 2.85
N THR A 43 -8.87 -4.17 2.29
CA THR A 43 -9.81 -3.27 2.98
C THR A 43 -10.21 -3.90 4.32
N ILE A 44 -10.56 -3.07 5.30
CA ILE A 44 -10.95 -3.56 6.63
C ILE A 44 -12.06 -4.65 6.55
N PRO A 45 -13.13 -4.49 5.74
CA PRO A 45 -14.15 -5.54 5.60
C PRO A 45 -13.61 -6.85 5.01
N ARG A 46 -12.72 -6.78 4.01
CA ARG A 46 -12.13 -7.96 3.37
C ARG A 46 -11.24 -8.72 4.35
N TYR A 47 -10.40 -8.01 5.10
CA TYR A 47 -9.56 -8.60 6.13
C TYR A 47 -10.41 -9.23 7.24
N ALA A 48 -11.39 -8.49 7.77
CA ALA A 48 -12.30 -8.96 8.82
C ALA A 48 -12.98 -10.28 8.43
N LYS A 49 -13.47 -10.36 7.18
CA LYS A 49 -14.04 -11.60 6.63
C LYS A 49 -12.99 -12.72 6.53
N SER A 50 -11.77 -12.45 6.09
CA SER A 50 -10.73 -13.48 5.95
C SER A 50 -10.27 -14.08 7.28
N VAL A 51 -10.38 -13.33 8.39
CA VAL A 51 -9.97 -13.80 9.72
C VAL A 51 -11.15 -14.09 10.66
N GLY A 52 -12.39 -14.08 10.15
CA GLY A 52 -13.60 -14.34 10.95
C GLY A 52 -13.84 -13.33 12.08
N LYS A 53 -13.38 -12.09 11.95
CA LYS A 53 -13.54 -11.02 12.96
C LYS A 53 -14.58 -10.00 12.53
N SER A 54 -15.12 -9.26 13.50
CA SER A 54 -15.99 -8.11 13.23
C SER A 54 -15.16 -6.89 12.83
N TYR A 55 -15.75 -6.00 12.01
CA TYR A 55 -15.10 -4.75 11.61
C TYR A 55 -14.58 -3.93 12.82
N PRO A 56 -15.37 -3.69 13.89
CA PRO A 56 -14.87 -2.95 15.06
C PRO A 56 -13.73 -3.67 15.78
N GLY A 57 -13.75 -5.01 15.80
CA GLY A 57 -12.68 -5.82 16.38
C GLY A 57 -11.37 -5.67 15.61
N VAL A 58 -11.44 -5.59 14.29
CA VAL A 58 -10.26 -5.35 13.43
C VAL A 58 -9.73 -3.93 13.60
N VAL A 59 -10.61 -2.92 13.58
CA VAL A 59 -10.21 -1.50 13.75
C VAL A 59 -9.45 -1.25 15.05
N LYS A 60 -9.81 -1.97 16.13
CA LYS A 60 -9.13 -1.86 17.43
C LYS A 60 -7.82 -2.63 17.51
N ALA A 61 -7.61 -3.64 16.65
CA ALA A 61 -6.54 -4.62 16.79
C ALA A 61 -5.47 -4.55 15.69
N ARG A 62 -5.67 -3.75 14.65
CA ARG A 62 -4.73 -3.60 13.53
C ARG A 62 -4.45 -2.13 13.27
N GLU A 63 -3.26 -1.85 12.76
CA GLU A 63 -2.93 -0.54 12.22
C GLU A 63 -3.71 -0.30 10.92
N ILE A 64 -4.23 0.91 10.75
CA ILE A 64 -5.02 1.31 9.58
C ILE A 64 -4.20 2.31 8.78
N THR A 65 -3.74 1.90 7.61
CA THR A 65 -3.06 2.77 6.67
C THR A 65 -4.09 3.42 5.74
N HIS A 66 -4.00 4.74 5.55
CA HIS A 66 -4.84 5.46 4.60
C HIS A 66 -4.06 5.66 3.31
N LEU A 67 -4.53 5.07 2.21
CA LEU A 67 -3.97 5.22 0.87
C LEU A 67 -5.09 5.61 -0.07
N PHE A 68 -4.92 6.71 -0.81
CA PHE A 68 -5.92 7.24 -1.75
C PHE A 68 -7.31 7.44 -1.10
N ASP A 69 -7.33 8.01 0.12
CA ASP A 69 -8.53 8.24 0.95
C ASP A 69 -9.31 6.97 1.37
N VAL A 70 -8.72 5.79 1.15
CA VAL A 70 -9.28 4.50 1.52
C VAL A 70 -8.50 3.89 2.69
N LYS A 71 -9.21 3.26 3.62
CA LYS A 71 -8.65 2.53 4.75
C LYS A 71 -8.22 1.12 4.36
N TRP A 72 -6.94 0.84 4.54
CA TRP A 72 -6.31 -0.44 4.24
C TRP A 72 -5.67 -1.06 5.49
N ILE A 73 -5.51 -2.37 5.41
CA ILE A 73 -4.70 -3.18 6.30
C ILE A 73 -3.61 -3.79 5.43
N ILE A 74 -2.37 -3.62 5.88
CA ILE A 74 -1.20 -4.33 5.37
C ILE A 74 -1.16 -5.69 6.09
N ASP A 75 -1.04 -6.78 5.32
CA ASP A 75 -1.20 -8.15 5.83
C ASP A 75 -0.14 -9.10 5.25
N ASN A 76 1.12 -8.67 5.31
CA ASN A 76 2.26 -9.41 4.79
C ASN A 76 3.39 -9.57 5.83
N ASP A 77 3.07 -9.33 7.12
CA ASP A 77 3.93 -9.65 8.27
C ASP A 77 3.81 -11.11 8.71
#